data_AF-A0A0A8WT79-F1
#
_entry.id   AF-A0A0A8WT79-F1
#
_cell.length_a   1.000
_cell.length_b   1.000
_cell.length_c   1.000
_cell.angle_alpha   90.00
_cell.angle_beta   90.00
_cell.angle_gamma   90.00
#
_symmetry.space_group_name_H-M   'P 1'
#
loop_
_entity.id
_entity.type
_entity.pdbx_description
1 polymer ?
#
loop_
_entity_poly.entity_id
_entity_poly.type
_entity_poly.pdbx_seq_one_letter_code
_entity_poly.pdbx_strand_id
1 'polypeptide(L)'
;MNYAREINKAIANHGYWKVRLHDAIESGKSDWTPDQVGNDSLCEFGKWFYSLQAKEGYSEFWQKTKTLHERFHSNAAKILKMALTGHKEDALAIMRDMESEFVLTSIELTNTLNEWKKSVS
;
A
#
# COMPACT_ATOMS: atom_id res chain seq x y z
N MET A 1 -5.07 -8.21 21.39
CA MET A 1 -5.23 -7.67 20.02
C MET A 1 -4.90 -8.79 19.04
N ASN A 2 -5.67 -8.99 17.97
CA ASN A 2 -5.39 -10.04 16.99
C ASN A 2 -4.61 -9.45 15.81
N TYR A 3 -3.28 -9.36 15.96
CA TYR A 3 -2.37 -8.82 14.95
C TYR A 3 -2.48 -9.58 13.62
N ALA A 4 -2.54 -10.91 13.68
CA ALA A 4 -2.65 -11.77 12.49
C ALA A 4 -3.91 -11.45 11.65
N ARG A 5 -5.04 -11.15 12.30
CA ARG A 5 -6.28 -10.77 11.60
C ARG A 5 -6.13 -9.46 10.83
N GLU A 6 -5.63 -8.42 11.48
CA GLU A 6 -5.50 -7.10 10.83
C GLU A 6 -4.42 -7.13 9.73
N ILE A 7 -3.34 -7.89 9.93
CA ILE A 7 -2.33 -8.11 8.89
C ILE A 7 -2.91 -8.87 7.68
N ASN A 8 -3.73 -9.91 7.90
CA ASN A 8 -4.38 -10.62 6.79
C ASN A 8 -5.30 -9.71 5.97
N LYS A 9 -6.08 -8.85 6.64
CA LYS A 9 -6.89 -7.83 5.94
C LYS A 9 -6.02 -6.86 5.14
N ALA A 10 -4.90 -6.42 5.70
CA ALA A 10 -3.98 -5.51 5.03
C ALA A 10 -3.44 -6.10 3.72
N ILE A 11 -3.01 -7.37 3.76
CA ILE A 11 -2.51 -8.10 2.60
C ILE A 11 -3.60 -8.20 1.51
N ALA A 12 -4.84 -8.55 1.90
CA ALA A 12 -5.96 -8.62 0.96
C ALA A 12 -6.29 -7.25 0.34
N ASN A 13 -6.35 -6.19 1.17
CA ASN A 13 -6.62 -4.82 0.72
C ASN A 13 -5.56 -4.28 -0.23
N HIS A 14 -4.31 -4.72 -0.10
CA HIS A 14 -3.23 -4.35 -1.00
C HIS A 14 -3.44 -4.88 -2.43
N GLY A 15 -3.99 -6.09 -2.57
CA GLY A 15 -4.39 -6.64 -3.87
C GLY A 15 -5.49 -5.80 -4.53
N TYR A 16 -6.49 -5.37 -3.74
CA TYR A 16 -7.57 -4.50 -4.24
C TYR A 16 -7.07 -3.13 -4.71
N TRP A 17 -6.02 -2.58 -4.12
CA TRP A 17 -5.46 -1.30 -4.57
C TRP A 17 -4.90 -1.34 -5.98
N LYS A 18 -4.27 -2.45 -6.40
CA LYS A 18 -3.82 -2.62 -7.79
C LYS A 18 -4.99 -2.59 -8.77
N VAL A 19 -6.09 -3.27 -8.43
CA VAL A 19 -7.32 -3.26 -9.24
C VAL A 19 -7.90 -1.84 -9.32
N ARG A 20 -8.02 -1.14 -8.19
CA ARG A 20 -8.55 0.24 -8.14
C ARG A 20 -7.73 1.22 -8.98
N LEU A 21 -6.39 1.11 -8.94
CA LEU A 21 -5.52 1.95 -9.76
C LEU A 21 -5.69 1.62 -11.24
N HIS A 22 -5.74 0.35 -11.61
CA HIS A 22 -6.01 -0.07 -12.98
C HIS A 22 -7.35 0.48 -13.48
N ASP A 23 -8.42 0.34 -12.71
CA ASP A 23 -9.75 0.86 -13.06
C ASP A 23 -9.75 2.39 -13.21
N ALA A 24 -9.00 3.08 -12.35
CA ALA A 24 -8.85 4.53 -12.45
C ALA A 24 -8.09 4.96 -13.71
N ILE A 25 -7.05 4.20 -14.08
CA ILE A 25 -6.27 4.40 -15.30
C ILE A 25 -7.13 4.18 -16.56
N GLU A 26 -7.96 3.13 -16.56
CA GLU A 26 -8.84 2.81 -17.69
C GLU A 26 -9.98 3.82 -17.84
N SER A 27 -10.60 4.22 -16.73
CA SER A 27 -11.79 5.08 -16.73
C SER A 27 -11.50 6.57 -16.64
N GLY A 28 -10.28 6.97 -16.23
CA GLY A 28 -9.93 8.35 -15.88
C GLY A 28 -10.67 8.89 -14.65
N LYS A 29 -11.26 8.02 -13.83
CA LYS A 29 -12.12 8.38 -12.68
C LYS A 29 -11.70 7.63 -11.42
N SER A 30 -11.96 8.20 -10.25
CA SER A 30 -11.74 7.55 -8.97
C SER A 30 -12.65 8.12 -7.89
N ASP A 31 -13.03 7.29 -6.93
CA ASP A 31 -13.73 7.72 -5.71
C ASP A 31 -12.78 8.41 -4.72
N TRP A 32 -11.46 8.33 -4.95
CA TRP A 32 -10.43 8.90 -4.10
C TRP A 32 -9.62 9.97 -4.85
N THR A 33 -9.12 10.95 -4.09
CA THR A 33 -8.14 11.92 -4.61
C THR A 33 -6.70 11.42 -4.40
N PRO A 34 -5.72 11.86 -5.21
CA PRO A 34 -4.32 11.55 -4.97
C PRO A 34 -3.85 11.91 -3.55
N ASP A 35 -4.32 13.02 -2.98
CA ASP A 35 -3.97 13.44 -1.62
C ASP A 35 -4.51 12.47 -0.55
N GLN A 36 -5.74 11.97 -0.74
CA GLN A 36 -6.31 10.94 0.15
C GLN A 36 -5.55 9.63 0.05
N VAL A 37 -5.16 9.23 -1.17
CA VAL A 37 -4.39 8.00 -1.39
C VAL A 37 -2.97 8.12 -0.87
N GLY A 38 -2.35 9.30 -0.96
CA GLY A 38 -0.98 9.54 -0.50
C GLY A 38 -0.84 9.58 1.02
N ASN A 39 -1.93 9.88 1.73
CA ASN A 39 -1.96 9.86 3.18
C ASN A 39 -2.23 8.44 3.70
N ASP A 40 -1.15 7.71 3.93
CA ASP A 40 -1.17 6.31 4.36
C ASP A 40 -1.92 6.11 5.69
N SER A 41 -1.92 7.11 6.58
CA SER A 41 -2.66 7.06 7.85
C SER A 41 -4.19 7.02 7.72
N LEU A 42 -4.75 7.38 6.56
CA LEU A 42 -6.20 7.40 6.34
C LEU A 42 -6.79 6.04 5.97
N CYS A 43 -5.97 5.10 5.51
CA CYS A 43 -6.44 3.76 5.14
C CYS A 43 -6.75 2.92 6.41
N GLU A 44 -7.60 1.89 6.29
CA GLU A 44 -7.98 1.03 7.43
C GLU A 44 -6.74 0.43 8.11
N PHE A 45 -5.77 -0.02 7.31
CA PHE A 45 -4.52 -0.55 7.81
C PHE A 45 -3.68 0.53 8.52
N GLY A 46 -3.51 1.71 7.94
CA GLY A 46 -2.77 2.83 8.54
C GLY A 46 -3.36 3.25 9.89
N LYS A 47 -4.68 3.40 9.97
CA LYS A 47 -5.38 3.71 11.22
C LYS A 47 -5.08 2.68 12.31
N TRP A 48 -5.13 1.40 11.97
CA TRP A 48 -4.77 0.33 12.90
C TRP A 48 -3.28 0.36 13.23
N PHE A 49 -2.41 0.42 12.23
CA PHE A 49 -0.96 0.33 12.35
C PHE A 49 -0.38 1.45 13.21
N TYR A 50 -0.84 2.69 13.02
CA TYR A 50 -0.41 3.85 13.81
C TYR A 50 -1.02 3.90 15.21
N SER A 51 -2.10 3.15 15.47
CA SER A 51 -2.62 2.98 16.83
C SER A 51 -1.76 2.02 17.67
N LEU A 52 -0.88 1.23 17.05
CA LEU A 52 0.01 0.33 17.74
C LEU A 52 1.16 1.10 18.39
N GLN A 53 1.42 0.83 19.66
CA GLN A 53 2.70 1.18 20.26
C GLN A 53 3.76 0.21 19.72
N ALA A 54 4.91 0.74 19.26
CA ALA A 54 6.05 -0.09 18.94
C ALA A 54 6.50 -0.83 20.21
N LYS A 55 6.43 -2.17 20.19
CA LYS A 55 6.84 -3.02 21.32
C LYS A 55 8.20 -3.66 21.03
N GLU A 56 8.98 -3.89 22.08
CA GLU A 56 10.17 -4.74 22.01
C GLU A 56 9.79 -6.13 21.47
N GLY A 57 10.59 -6.65 20.53
CA GLY A 57 10.36 -7.93 19.85
C GLY A 57 9.91 -7.83 18.39
N TYR A 58 9.22 -6.75 17.98
CA TYR A 58 8.79 -6.54 16.59
C TYR A 58 9.05 -5.12 16.06
N SER A 59 9.94 -4.38 16.73
CA SER A 59 10.29 -3.01 16.37
C SER A 59 10.82 -2.88 14.95
N GLU A 60 11.61 -3.85 14.48
CA GLU A 60 12.14 -3.88 13.11
C GLU A 60 11.03 -4.09 12.08
N PHE A 61 10.13 -5.06 12.30
CA PHE A 61 8.97 -5.26 11.44
C PHE A 61 8.09 -4.02 11.39
N TRP A 62 7.83 -3.40 12.55
CA TRP A 62 7.05 -2.16 12.61
C TRP A 62 7.72 -1.04 11.82
N GLN A 63 9.01 -0.76 12.02
CA GLN A 63 9.72 0.31 11.31
C GLN A 63 9.79 0.06 9.80
N LYS A 64 10.05 -1.19 9.40
CA LYS A 64 10.10 -1.59 7.99
C LYS A 64 8.72 -1.46 7.35
N THR A 65 7.66 -1.97 8.00
CA THR A 65 6.29 -1.84 7.53
C THR A 65 5.87 -0.38 7.41
N LYS A 66 6.18 0.47 8.39
CA LYS A 66 5.91 1.92 8.31
C LYS A 66 6.50 2.53 7.04
N THR A 67 7.80 2.32 6.83
CA THR A 67 8.53 2.89 5.70
C THR A 67 7.97 2.41 4.35
N LEU A 68 7.71 1.11 4.23
CA LEU A 68 7.16 0.52 3.01
C LEU A 68 5.72 0.95 2.74
N HIS A 69 4.91 1.12 3.79
CA HIS A 69 3.53 1.56 3.70
C HIS A 69 3.43 3.02 3.21
N GLU A 70 4.22 3.92 3.79
CA GLU A 70 4.33 5.31 3.34
C GLU A 70 4.76 5.38 1.86
N ARG A 71 5.79 4.62 1.48
CA ARG A 71 6.27 4.55 0.08
C ARG A 71 5.22 3.99 -0.88
N PHE A 72 4.49 2.96 -0.47
CA PHE A 72 3.43 2.40 -1.30
C PHE A 72 2.36 3.44 -1.60
N HIS A 73 1.85 4.12 -0.57
CA HIS A 73 0.80 5.12 -0.71
C HIS A 73 1.26 6.35 -1.51
N SER A 74 2.51 6.79 -1.34
CA SER A 74 3.12 7.82 -2.17
C SER A 74 3.14 7.43 -3.65
N ASN A 75 3.56 6.21 -3.98
CA ASN A 75 3.58 5.74 -5.37
C ASN A 75 2.18 5.52 -5.94
N ALA A 76 1.24 4.98 -5.16
CA ALA A 76 -0.16 4.84 -5.55
C ALA A 76 -0.81 6.20 -5.87
N ALA A 77 -0.51 7.24 -5.08
CA ALA A 77 -1.00 8.60 -5.32
C ALA A 77 -0.46 9.18 -6.65
N LYS A 78 0.83 8.95 -6.97
CA LYS A 78 1.42 9.37 -8.25
C LYS A 78 0.73 8.71 -9.44
N ILE A 79 0.54 7.40 -9.37
CA ILE A 79 -0.16 6.62 -10.42
C ILE A 79 -1.59 7.13 -10.58
N LEU A 80 -2.31 7.35 -9.47
CA LEU A 80 -3.66 7.89 -9.52
C LEU A 80 -3.71 9.30 -10.12
N LYS A 81 -2.74 10.17 -9.80
CA LYS A 81 -2.65 11.49 -10.42
C LYS A 81 -2.44 11.39 -11.93
N MET A 82 -1.59 10.48 -12.39
CA MET A 82 -1.39 10.23 -13.83
C MET A 82 -2.69 9.76 -14.49
N ALA A 83 -3.39 8.81 -13.85
CA ALA A 83 -4.68 8.31 -14.32
C ALA A 83 -5.72 9.43 -14.51
N LEU A 84 -5.89 10.28 -13.49
CA LEU A 84 -6.89 11.36 -13.49
C LEU A 84 -6.52 12.54 -14.41
N THR A 85 -5.27 12.62 -14.86
CA THR A 85 -4.78 13.69 -15.75
C THR A 85 -4.57 13.21 -17.19
N GLY A 86 -4.99 11.98 -17.52
CA GLY A 86 -4.94 11.43 -18.88
C GLY A 86 -3.60 10.80 -19.28
N HIS A 87 -2.64 10.68 -18.37
CA HIS A 87 -1.33 10.03 -18.61
C HIS A 87 -1.45 8.50 -18.45
N LYS A 88 -2.37 7.90 -19.21
CA LYS A 88 -2.76 6.49 -19.09
C LYS A 88 -1.59 5.52 -19.34
N GLU A 89 -0.88 5.70 -20.45
CA GLU A 89 0.20 4.78 -20.84
C GLU A 89 1.36 4.81 -19.84
N ASP A 90 1.73 5.99 -19.33
CA ASP A 90 2.77 6.13 -18.31
C ASP A 90 2.38 5.42 -17.01
N ALA A 91 1.12 5.57 -16.58
CA ALA A 91 0.60 4.91 -15.39
C ALA A 91 0.58 3.38 -15.56
N LEU A 92 0.16 2.87 -16.74
CA LEU A 92 0.20 1.45 -17.06
C LEU A 92 1.64 0.91 -17.12
N ALA A 93 2.58 1.68 -17.66
CA ALA A 93 3.99 1.30 -17.73
C ALA A 93 4.55 1.07 -16.33
N ILE A 94 4.31 1.99 -15.38
CA ILE A 94 4.71 1.82 -13.98
C ILE A 94 4.08 0.56 -13.38
N MET A 95 2.78 0.33 -13.61
CA MET A 95 2.10 -0.84 -13.03
C MET A 95 2.57 -2.20 -13.60
N ARG A 96 3.07 -2.22 -14.84
CA ARG A 96 3.53 -3.43 -15.53
C ARG A 96 5.03 -3.69 -15.35
N ASP A 97 5.80 -2.66 -15.09
CA ASP A 97 7.23 -2.77 -14.86
C ASP A 97 7.51 -3.39 -13.49
N MET A 98 8.10 -4.59 -13.51
CA MET A 98 8.48 -5.36 -12.32
C MET A 98 9.59 -4.69 -11.52
N GLU A 99 10.36 -3.79 -12.14
CA GLU A 99 11.41 -3.02 -11.50
C GLU A 99 10.91 -1.66 -10.99
N SER A 100 9.65 -1.31 -11.25
CA SER A 100 9.08 -0.06 -10.76
C SER A 100 9.04 -0.02 -9.23
N GLU A 101 9.22 1.18 -8.68
CA GLU A 101 9.18 1.39 -7.23
C GLU A 101 7.83 0.94 -6.63
N PHE A 102 6.73 1.13 -7.36
CA PHE A 102 5.40 0.69 -6.94
C PHE A 102 5.32 -0.84 -6.81
N VAL A 103 5.77 -1.59 -7.82
CA VAL A 103 5.70 -3.04 -7.82
C VAL A 103 6.63 -3.63 -6.77
N LEU A 104 7.89 -3.17 -6.72
CA LEU A 104 8.87 -3.62 -5.74
C LEU A 104 8.42 -3.35 -4.30
N THR A 105 7.95 -2.13 -4.01
CA THR A 105 7.46 -1.77 -2.66
C THR A 105 6.24 -2.60 -2.28
N SER A 106 5.30 -2.84 -3.22
CA SER A 106 4.11 -3.64 -2.97
C SER A 106 4.45 -5.10 -2.62
N ILE A 107 5.43 -5.69 -3.31
CA ILE A 107 5.93 -7.04 -3.02
C ILE A 107 6.62 -7.08 -1.66
N GLU A 108 7.56 -6.17 -1.41
CA GLU A 108 8.33 -6.14 -0.17
C GLU A 108 7.43 -5.90 1.06
N LEU A 109 6.43 -5.02 0.94
CA LEU A 109 5.46 -4.77 1.99
C LEU A 109 4.65 -6.03 2.31
N THR A 110 4.13 -6.71 1.28
CA THR A 110 3.33 -7.93 1.46
C THR A 110 4.16 -9.06 2.09
N ASN A 111 5.44 -9.20 1.70
CA ASN A 111 6.36 -10.16 2.30
C ASN A 111 6.65 -9.83 3.76
N THR A 112 6.98 -8.57 4.05
CA THR A 112 7.24 -8.08 5.41
C THR A 112 6.03 -8.32 6.33
N LEU A 113 4.82 -8.06 5.84
CA LEU A 113 3.58 -8.33 6.58
C LEU A 113 3.37 -9.83 6.84
N ASN A 114 3.66 -10.70 5.87
CA ASN A 114 3.57 -12.14 6.07
C ASN A 114 4.60 -12.66 7.08
N GLU A 115 5.81 -12.13 7.08
CA GLU A 115 6.84 -12.46 8.07
C GLU A 115 6.46 -11.96 9.47
N TRP A 116 6.00 -10.71 9.56
CA TRP A 116 5.52 -10.15 10.82
C TRP A 116 4.34 -10.97 11.37
N LYS A 117 3.39 -11.37 10.51
CA LYS A 117 2.29 -12.24 10.92
C LYS A 117 2.80 -13.54 11.56
N LYS A 118 3.79 -14.21 10.95
CA LYS A 118 4.34 -15.48 11.47
C LYS A 118 4.99 -15.29 12.84
N SER A 119 5.59 -14.13 13.10
CA SER A 119 6.29 -13.87 14.36
C SER A 119 5.35 -13.47 15.51
N VAL A 120 4.12 -13.03 15.22
CA VAL A 120 3.08 -12.69 16.21
C VAL A 120 1.92 -13.69 16.28
N SER A 121 2.00 -14.79 15.52
CA SER A 121 1.00 -15.87 15.52
C SER A 121 1.29 -16.92 16.57
#